data_AF-A0A166QPA6-F1
#
_entry.id   AF-A0A166QPA6-F1
#
_cell.length_a   1.000
_cell.length_b   1.000
_cell.length_c   1.000
_cell.angle_alpha   90.00
_cell.angle_beta   90.00
_cell.angle_gamma   90.00
#
_symmetry.space_group_name_H-M   'P 1'
#
loop_
_entity.id
_entity.type
_entity.pdbx_description
1 polymer ?
#
loop_
_entity_poly.entity_id
_entity_poly.type
_entity_poly.pdbx_seq_one_letter_code
_entity_poly.pdbx_strand_id
1 'polypeptide(L)'
;MEYLGAVTSFLEPKGYGFIKGDDGQDYHFNRRDVLGVALPVTGSRVAFDPQATARGYSAKKVVVRGEVYSIWVDPEQFVVSEHDAAPGLDILYVFSAPCWATATLHAQARQQLIDVAKAYGANGILQLRVTAVNPKGTIHLEGVPVYLQQAATTWDIEAVREAEARVQEALDFAARAEVDNEKAVVDINPILLAGKAIKVAGQFLGWVRSRTAK
;
A
#
# COMPACT_ATOMS: atom_id res chain seq x y z
N MET A 1 32.29 -14.64 -13.86
CA MET A 1 31.74 -13.27 -13.92
C MET A 1 30.51 -13.29 -13.05
N GLU A 2 30.45 -12.41 -12.05
CA GLU A 2 29.33 -12.33 -11.11
C GLU A 2 28.25 -11.46 -11.77
N TYR A 3 27.04 -11.99 -11.92
CA TYR A 3 25.88 -11.24 -12.40
C TYR A 3 25.10 -10.70 -11.20
N LEU A 4 24.58 -9.48 -11.32
CA LEU A 4 23.77 -8.84 -10.30
C LEU A 4 22.31 -8.77 -10.76
N GLY A 5 21.42 -8.75 -9.79
CA GLY A 5 19.99 -8.59 -10.02
C GLY A 5 19.19 -8.44 -8.75
N ALA A 6 17.87 -8.30 -8.89
CA ALA A 6 16.92 -8.18 -7.79
C ALA A 6 15.93 -9.34 -7.81
N VAL A 7 15.66 -9.92 -6.64
CA VAL A 7 14.67 -10.99 -6.49
C VAL A 7 13.27 -10.40 -6.69
N THR A 8 12.52 -10.87 -7.69
CA THR A 8 11.16 -10.39 -7.97
C THR A 8 10.10 -11.21 -7.24
N SER A 9 10.39 -12.48 -6.98
CA SER A 9 9.53 -13.35 -6.19
C SER A 9 10.31 -14.52 -5.62
N PHE A 10 9.95 -14.95 -4.42
CA PHE A 10 10.44 -16.18 -3.82
C PHE A 10 9.29 -16.91 -3.11
N LEU A 11 8.91 -18.08 -3.63
CA LEU A 11 7.87 -18.91 -3.05
C LEU A 11 8.51 -19.91 -2.11
N GLU A 12 8.76 -19.50 -0.87
CA GLU A 12 9.46 -20.32 0.13
C GLU A 12 8.85 -21.73 0.30
N PRO A 13 7.51 -21.93 0.36
CA PRO A 13 6.93 -23.27 0.47
C PRO A 13 7.23 -24.17 -0.72
N LYS A 14 7.44 -23.59 -1.92
CA LYS A 14 7.79 -24.33 -3.14
C LYS A 14 9.31 -24.39 -3.38
N GLY A 15 10.09 -23.60 -2.65
CA GLY A 15 11.54 -23.60 -2.70
C GLY A 15 12.15 -23.06 -3.99
N TYR A 16 11.46 -22.18 -4.72
CA TYR A 16 12.00 -21.53 -5.91
C TYR A 16 11.56 -20.07 -6.02
N GLY A 17 12.26 -19.30 -6.85
CA GLY A 17 11.97 -17.89 -7.11
C GLY A 17 12.54 -17.40 -8.43
N PHE A 18 12.38 -16.11 -8.66
CA PHE A 18 12.85 -15.40 -9.86
C PHE A 18 13.68 -14.17 -9.49
N ILE A 19 14.70 -13.91 -10.30
CA ILE A 19 15.58 -12.75 -10.22
C ILE A 19 15.48 -11.99 -11.54
N LYS A 20 15.26 -10.68 -11.48
CA LYS A 20 15.48 -9.78 -12.60
C LYS A 20 16.96 -9.40 -12.61
N GLY A 21 17.70 -9.88 -13.62
CA GLY A 21 19.09 -9.48 -13.82
C GLY A 21 19.17 -8.01 -14.25
N ASP A 22 20.30 -7.37 -13.95
CA ASP A 22 20.60 -6.01 -14.42
C ASP A 22 20.71 -5.92 -15.95
N ASP A 23 20.91 -7.06 -16.61
CA ASP A 23 20.85 -7.20 -18.07
C ASP A 23 19.43 -7.23 -18.63
N GLY A 24 18.42 -7.11 -17.76
CA GLY A 24 17.00 -7.11 -18.11
C GLY A 24 16.40 -8.51 -18.26
N GLN A 25 17.18 -9.58 -18.08
CA GLN A 25 16.68 -10.96 -18.23
C GLN A 25 16.10 -11.51 -16.93
N ASP A 26 15.18 -12.46 -17.06
CA ASP A 26 14.60 -13.17 -15.92
C ASP A 26 15.32 -14.50 -15.68
N TYR A 27 15.73 -14.73 -14.43
CA TYR A 27 16.47 -15.91 -14.00
C TYR A 27 15.69 -16.70 -12.95
N HIS A 28 15.46 -17.97 -13.22
CA HIS A 28 14.88 -18.89 -12.25
C HIS A 28 15.95 -19.43 -11.28
N PHE A 29 15.69 -19.43 -9.98
CA PHE A 29 16.58 -20.06 -8.99
C PHE A 29 15.81 -20.98 -8.06
N ASN A 30 16.50 -22.01 -7.55
CA ASN A 30 15.97 -22.86 -6.50
C ASN A 30 16.64 -22.50 -5.17
N ARG A 31 15.96 -22.79 -4.06
CA ARG A 31 16.48 -22.62 -2.68
C ARG A 31 17.85 -23.28 -2.49
N ARG A 32 18.08 -24.46 -3.11
CA ARG A 32 19.37 -25.17 -3.04
C ARG A 32 20.53 -24.45 -3.72
N ASP A 33 20.21 -23.55 -4.65
CA ASP A 33 21.21 -22.77 -5.39
C ASP A 33 21.57 -21.49 -4.63
N VAL A 34 20.86 -21.17 -3.53
CA VAL A 34 21.16 -20.06 -2.62
C VAL A 34 22.26 -20.48 -1.65
N LEU A 35 23.28 -19.65 -1.54
CA LEU A 35 24.40 -19.83 -0.63
C LEU A 35 24.24 -18.91 0.58
N GLY A 36 24.57 -19.43 1.77
CA GLY A 36 24.45 -18.71 3.03
C GLY A 36 23.24 -19.14 3.86
N VAL A 37 23.06 -18.48 5.00
CA VAL A 37 22.04 -18.83 6.00
C VAL A 37 20.70 -18.15 5.74
N ALA A 38 20.74 -16.94 5.17
CA ALA A 38 19.57 -16.14 4.89
C ALA A 38 19.01 -16.47 3.50
N LEU A 39 17.69 -16.72 3.43
CA LEU A 39 16.99 -16.83 2.16
C LEU A 39 16.69 -15.43 1.60
N PRO A 40 16.79 -15.23 0.28
CA PRO A 40 16.39 -13.98 -0.34
C PRO A 40 14.89 -13.74 -0.14
N VAL A 41 14.54 -12.50 0.19
CA VAL A 41 13.16 -12.01 0.13
C VAL A 41 12.95 -11.22 -1.17
N THR A 42 11.69 -11.02 -1.58
CA THR A 42 11.38 -10.12 -2.70
C THR A 42 12.03 -8.75 -2.50
N GLY A 43 12.61 -8.17 -3.55
CA GLY A 43 13.38 -6.93 -3.46
C GLY A 43 14.76 -7.09 -2.82
N SER A 44 15.28 -8.30 -2.62
CA SER A 44 16.69 -8.48 -2.24
C SER A 44 17.60 -8.28 -3.44
N ARG A 45 18.71 -7.57 -3.26
CA ARG A 45 19.81 -7.55 -4.21
C ARG A 45 20.59 -8.86 -4.10
N VAL A 46 20.90 -9.49 -5.22
CA VAL A 46 21.62 -10.77 -5.25
C VAL A 46 22.71 -10.76 -6.30
N ALA A 47 23.73 -11.56 -6.03
CA ALA A 47 24.76 -11.94 -6.98
C ALA A 47 24.61 -13.41 -7.35
N PHE A 48 24.84 -13.77 -8.61
CA PHE A 48 24.69 -15.14 -9.09
C PHE A 48 25.52 -15.45 -10.35
N ASP A 49 25.64 -16.75 -10.64
CA ASP A 49 26.20 -17.29 -11.89
C ASP A 49 25.03 -17.64 -12.84
N PRO A 50 24.89 -17.00 -14.01
CA PRO A 50 23.83 -17.34 -14.95
C PRO A 50 24.13 -18.64 -15.69
N GLN A 51 23.09 -19.44 -15.93
CA GLN A 51 23.17 -20.70 -16.65
C GLN A 51 21.98 -20.84 -17.60
N ALA A 52 22.25 -21.04 -18.89
CA ALA A 52 21.19 -21.34 -19.85
C ALA A 52 20.62 -22.76 -19.62
N THR A 53 19.30 -22.90 -19.68
CA THR A 53 18.60 -24.18 -19.55
C THR A 53 17.52 -24.32 -20.63
N ALA A 54 16.98 -25.53 -20.81
CA ALA A 54 15.88 -25.78 -21.73
C ALA A 54 14.59 -24.97 -21.43
N ARG A 55 14.48 -24.40 -20.22
CA ARG A 55 13.32 -23.61 -19.77
C ARG A 55 13.63 -22.11 -19.63
N GLY A 56 14.74 -21.64 -20.19
CA GLY A 56 15.23 -20.27 -20.04
C GLY A 56 16.46 -20.19 -19.13
N TYR A 57 16.74 -19.02 -18.57
CA TYR A 57 17.93 -18.82 -17.75
C TYR A 57 17.68 -19.22 -16.29
N SER A 58 18.70 -19.83 -15.68
CA SER A 58 18.73 -20.16 -14.27
C SER A 58 19.89 -19.46 -13.57
N ALA A 59 19.66 -19.01 -12.35
CA ALA A 59 20.71 -18.44 -11.50
C ALA A 59 21.25 -19.51 -10.54
N LYS A 60 22.57 -19.64 -10.50
CA LYS A 60 23.33 -20.54 -9.62
C LYS A 60 24.17 -19.74 -8.63
N LYS A 61 24.55 -20.38 -7.51
CA LYS A 61 25.37 -19.76 -6.46
C LYS A 61 24.84 -18.38 -6.05
N VAL A 62 23.53 -18.31 -5.80
CA VAL A 62 22.84 -17.07 -5.47
C VAL A 62 23.28 -16.61 -4.08
N VAL A 63 23.84 -15.42 -3.98
CA VAL A 63 24.28 -14.80 -2.73
C VAL A 63 23.54 -13.50 -2.53
N VAL A 64 22.89 -13.31 -1.38
CA VAL A 64 22.26 -12.04 -1.02
C VAL A 64 23.34 -10.99 -0.80
N ARG A 65 23.16 -9.81 -1.38
CA ARG A 65 24.07 -8.66 -1.30
C ARG A 65 23.33 -7.47 -0.67
N GLY A 66 24.01 -6.74 0.20
CA GLY A 66 23.47 -5.51 0.80
C GLY A 66 22.40 -5.73 1.86
N GLU A 67 21.93 -4.61 2.42
CA GLU A 67 20.79 -4.58 3.33
C GLU A 67 19.49 -4.51 2.54
N VAL A 68 18.43 -5.08 3.10
CA VAL A 68 17.06 -4.96 2.58
C VAL A 68 16.31 -4.02 3.51
N TYR A 69 15.69 -3.00 2.94
CA TYR A 69 14.90 -2.01 3.65
C TYR A 69 13.42 -2.29 3.47
N SER A 70 12.63 -2.06 4.52
CA SER A 70 11.18 -2.03 4.42
C SER A 70 10.73 -0.72 3.79
N ILE A 71 9.74 -0.79 2.92
CA ILE A 71 9.19 0.36 2.20
C ILE A 71 7.67 0.27 2.15
N TRP A 72 7.02 1.42 2.12
CA TRP A 72 5.59 1.52 1.92
C TRP A 72 5.28 1.70 0.43
N VAL A 73 4.27 0.99 -0.05
CA VAL A 73 3.78 1.08 -1.43
C VAL A 73 2.28 1.29 -1.41
N ASP A 74 1.77 2.17 -2.27
CA ASP A 74 0.33 2.30 -2.48
C ASP A 74 -0.26 0.99 -3.02
N PRO A 75 -1.49 0.63 -2.65
CA PRO A 75 -2.18 -0.48 -3.32
C PRO A 75 -2.34 -0.15 -4.81
N GLU A 76 -2.14 -1.14 -5.68
CA GLU A 76 -2.24 -0.97 -7.14
C GLU A 76 -3.63 -0.48 -7.59
N GLN A 77 -4.66 -0.82 -6.82
CA GLN A 77 -6.04 -0.46 -7.08
C GLN A 77 -6.65 0.25 -5.88
N PHE A 78 -7.62 1.11 -6.14
CA PHE A 78 -8.40 1.74 -5.08
C PHE A 78 -9.18 0.66 -4.31
N VAL A 79 -8.98 0.62 -3.00
CA VAL A 79 -9.52 -0.46 -2.15
C VAL A 79 -10.93 -0.09 -1.70
N VAL A 80 -11.87 -1.02 -1.82
CA VAL A 80 -13.22 -0.82 -1.29
C VAL A 80 -13.64 -2.06 -0.53
N SER A 81 -13.97 -1.89 0.76
CA SER A 81 -14.35 -2.97 1.67
C SER A 81 -15.61 -2.62 2.44
N GLU A 82 -16.46 -3.61 2.67
CA GLU A 82 -17.59 -3.52 3.61
C GLU A 82 -17.14 -3.65 5.07
N HIS A 83 -15.90 -4.10 5.29
CA HIS A 83 -15.30 -4.29 6.60
C HIS A 83 -14.46 -3.09 7.02
N ASP A 84 -14.07 -3.05 8.30
CA ASP A 84 -13.19 -2.04 8.91
C ASP A 84 -11.70 -2.31 8.68
N ALA A 85 -11.36 -3.29 7.83
CA ALA A 85 -9.99 -3.65 7.49
C ALA A 85 -9.87 -4.06 6.01
N ALA A 86 -8.64 -4.01 5.50
CA ALA A 86 -8.24 -4.52 4.20
C ALA A 86 -7.06 -5.48 4.37
N PRO A 87 -7.27 -6.81 4.25
CA PRO A 87 -6.21 -7.80 4.50
C PRO A 87 -4.98 -7.57 3.63
N GLY A 88 -3.80 -7.57 4.26
CA GLY A 88 -2.51 -7.33 3.58
C GLY A 88 -2.15 -5.85 3.42
N LEU A 89 -2.96 -4.92 3.94
CA LEU A 89 -2.71 -3.48 3.93
C LEU A 89 -2.80 -2.91 5.35
N ASP A 90 -1.95 -1.92 5.62
CA ASP A 90 -1.97 -1.14 6.85
C ASP A 90 -2.70 0.19 6.63
N ILE A 91 -3.54 0.57 7.60
CA ILE A 91 -4.24 1.85 7.59
C ILE A 91 -3.33 2.90 8.22
N LEU A 92 -2.83 3.84 7.40
CA LEU A 92 -2.01 4.95 7.88
C LEU A 92 -2.82 6.20 8.23
N TYR A 93 -3.99 6.37 7.59
CA TYR A 93 -4.90 7.48 7.89
C TYR A 93 -6.36 7.04 7.77
N VAL A 94 -7.19 7.49 8.70
CA VAL A 94 -8.65 7.35 8.66
C VAL A 94 -9.24 8.75 8.65
N PHE A 95 -10.05 9.05 7.63
CA PHE A 95 -10.69 10.34 7.53
C PHE A 95 -11.86 10.42 8.53
N SER A 96 -11.97 11.53 9.23
CA SER A 96 -12.91 11.79 10.32
C SER A 96 -14.37 11.83 9.84
N ALA A 97 -14.60 12.35 8.64
CA ALA A 97 -15.91 12.41 8.01
C ALA A 97 -16.12 11.23 7.04
N PRO A 98 -17.21 10.45 7.19
CA PRO A 98 -17.58 9.49 6.16
C PRO A 98 -17.95 10.22 4.87
N CYS A 99 -17.63 9.61 3.73
CA CYS A 99 -18.12 10.05 2.45
C CYS A 99 -19.48 9.38 2.16
N TRP A 100 -20.31 10.07 1.39
CA TRP A 100 -21.62 9.57 0.98
C TRP A 100 -21.86 9.84 -0.49
N ALA A 101 -22.69 9.00 -1.12
CA ALA A 101 -23.07 9.16 -2.52
C ALA A 101 -24.49 8.64 -2.73
N THR A 102 -25.20 9.24 -3.69
CA THR A 102 -26.57 8.86 -4.02
C THR A 102 -26.77 8.72 -5.51
N ALA A 103 -27.25 7.56 -5.96
CA ALA A 103 -27.57 7.35 -7.37
C ALA A 103 -28.72 6.34 -7.53
N THR A 104 -29.32 6.31 -8.72
CA THR A 104 -30.34 5.30 -9.08
C THR A 104 -29.73 3.95 -9.45
N LEU A 105 -28.42 3.90 -9.74
CA LEU A 105 -27.67 2.68 -10.00
C LEU A 105 -26.56 2.49 -8.97
N HIS A 106 -26.47 1.29 -8.40
CA HIS A 106 -25.49 0.95 -7.37
C HIS A 106 -24.04 1.22 -7.83
N ALA A 107 -23.71 0.85 -9.06
CA ALA A 107 -22.38 1.09 -9.62
C ALA A 107 -22.03 2.58 -9.74
N GLN A 108 -23.01 3.42 -10.07
CA GLN A 108 -22.81 4.87 -10.15
C GLN A 108 -22.62 5.49 -8.76
N ALA A 109 -23.44 5.11 -7.78
CA ALA A 109 -23.26 5.56 -6.40
C ALA A 109 -21.88 5.16 -5.88
N ARG A 110 -21.44 3.93 -6.17
CA ARG A 110 -20.11 3.44 -5.77
C ARG A 110 -18.99 4.24 -6.44
N GLN A 111 -19.09 4.54 -7.74
CA GLN A 111 -18.08 5.33 -8.45
C GLN A 111 -18.00 6.76 -7.91
N GLN A 112 -19.14 7.41 -7.68
CA GLN A 112 -19.19 8.75 -7.09
C GLN A 112 -18.52 8.77 -5.70
N LEU A 113 -18.77 7.75 -4.89
CA LEU A 113 -18.15 7.62 -3.57
C LEU A 113 -16.62 7.51 -3.67
N ILE A 114 -16.12 6.71 -4.61
CA ILE A 114 -14.68 6.57 -4.89
C ILE A 114 -14.09 7.92 -5.35
N ASP A 115 -14.77 8.62 -6.24
CA ASP A 115 -14.30 9.91 -6.76
C ASP A 115 -14.20 10.96 -5.65
N VAL A 116 -15.19 11.00 -4.76
CA VAL A 116 -15.18 11.86 -3.56
C VAL A 116 -14.02 11.48 -2.64
N ALA A 117 -13.84 10.20 -2.32
CA ALA A 117 -12.74 9.75 -1.45
C ALA A 117 -11.36 10.09 -2.06
N LYS A 118 -11.18 9.89 -3.36
CA LYS A 118 -9.95 10.27 -4.07
C LYS A 118 -9.67 11.78 -4.01
N ALA A 119 -10.71 12.62 -4.09
CA ALA A 119 -10.55 14.06 -3.96
C ALA A 119 -10.01 14.49 -2.58
N TYR A 120 -10.25 13.68 -1.54
CA TYR A 120 -9.66 13.84 -0.20
C TYR A 120 -8.27 13.21 -0.06
N GLY A 121 -7.75 12.56 -1.10
CA GLY A 121 -6.44 11.89 -1.06
C GLY A 121 -6.49 10.49 -0.46
N ALA A 122 -7.70 9.95 -0.23
CA ALA A 122 -7.86 8.56 0.14
C ALA A 122 -7.49 7.65 -1.03
N ASN A 123 -6.96 6.47 -0.73
CA ASN A 123 -6.74 5.39 -1.69
C ASN A 123 -7.60 4.15 -1.36
N GLY A 124 -8.47 4.26 -0.35
CA GLY A 124 -9.48 3.26 -0.05
C GLY A 124 -10.72 3.80 0.65
N ILE A 125 -11.75 2.97 0.67
CA ILE A 125 -12.98 3.13 1.45
C ILE A 125 -13.22 1.85 2.25
N LEU A 126 -13.41 1.98 3.55
CA LEU A 126 -13.79 0.90 4.45
C LEU A 126 -15.22 1.11 4.96
N GLN A 127 -15.79 0.06 5.56
CA GLN A 127 -17.15 0.08 6.13
C GLN A 127 -18.22 0.56 5.14
N LEU A 128 -18.05 0.22 3.85
CA LEU A 128 -19.02 0.54 2.81
C LEU A 128 -20.37 -0.09 3.16
N ARG A 129 -21.44 0.70 3.14
CA ARG A 129 -22.80 0.22 3.37
C ARG A 129 -23.85 1.03 2.63
N VAL A 130 -24.97 0.38 2.32
CA VAL A 130 -26.20 1.04 1.90
C VAL A 130 -26.91 1.57 3.15
N THR A 131 -27.12 2.87 3.24
CA THR A 131 -27.78 3.51 4.39
C THR A 131 -29.27 3.70 4.17
N ALA A 132 -29.70 3.89 2.92
CA ALA A 132 -31.11 4.00 2.55
C ALA A 132 -31.35 3.65 1.08
N VAL A 133 -32.59 3.24 0.78
CA VAL A 133 -33.11 3.14 -0.58
C VAL A 133 -34.45 3.86 -0.62
N ASN A 134 -34.55 4.91 -1.44
CA ASN A 134 -35.77 5.69 -1.57
C ASN A 134 -36.82 4.95 -2.42
N PRO A 135 -38.12 5.25 -2.29
CA PRO A 135 -39.19 4.63 -3.08
C PRO A 135 -39.02 4.74 -4.60
N LYS A 136 -38.25 5.73 -5.07
CA LYS A 136 -37.90 5.93 -6.48
C LYS A 136 -36.69 5.08 -6.95
N GLY A 137 -36.16 4.20 -6.09
CA GLY A 137 -35.00 3.35 -6.37
C GLY A 137 -33.64 4.03 -6.18
N THR A 138 -33.58 5.24 -5.63
CA THR A 138 -32.30 5.91 -5.33
C THR A 138 -31.63 5.26 -4.12
N ILE A 139 -30.38 4.82 -4.30
CA ILE A 139 -29.55 4.16 -3.30
C ILE A 139 -28.64 5.21 -2.65
N HIS A 140 -28.55 5.21 -1.32
CA HIS A 140 -27.61 6.00 -0.55
C HIS A 140 -26.49 5.08 -0.05
N LEU A 141 -25.25 5.38 -0.43
CA LEU A 141 -24.06 4.70 0.05
C LEU A 141 -23.29 5.60 1.00
N GLU A 142 -22.70 4.99 2.01
CA GLU A 142 -21.76 5.63 2.93
C GLU A 142 -20.53 4.74 3.09
N GLY A 143 -19.36 5.35 3.25
CA GLY A 143 -18.12 4.65 3.58
C GLY A 143 -17.10 5.58 4.23
N VAL A 144 -16.15 4.99 4.96
CA VAL A 144 -15.08 5.70 5.65
C VAL A 144 -13.87 5.78 4.71
N PRO A 145 -13.48 6.97 4.24
CA PRO A 145 -12.27 7.11 3.44
C PRO A 145 -11.04 6.79 4.28
N VAL A 146 -10.04 6.16 3.68
CA VAL A 146 -8.77 5.79 4.32
C VAL A 146 -7.57 5.96 3.38
N TYR A 147 -6.39 6.18 3.95
CA TYR A 147 -5.12 6.03 3.27
C TYR A 147 -4.41 4.76 3.77
N LEU A 148 -4.20 3.82 2.86
CA LEU A 148 -3.68 2.47 3.07
C LEU A 148 -2.27 2.35 2.47
N GLN A 149 -1.41 1.53 3.06
CA GLN A 149 -0.14 1.13 2.46
C GLN A 149 0.05 -0.39 2.52
N GLN A 150 0.78 -0.92 1.56
CA GLN A 150 1.30 -2.28 1.59
C GLN A 150 2.76 -2.26 2.03
N ALA A 151 3.10 -3.12 2.99
CA ALA A 151 4.50 -3.35 3.34
C ALA A 151 5.20 -4.13 2.22
N ALA A 152 6.31 -3.58 1.73
CA ALA A 152 7.19 -4.23 0.77
C ALA A 152 8.64 -4.10 1.22
N THR A 153 9.55 -4.64 0.41
CA THR A 153 11.00 -4.59 0.66
C THR A 153 11.75 -4.17 -0.59
N THR A 154 12.81 -3.40 -0.41
CA THR A 154 13.70 -2.92 -1.47
C THR A 154 15.14 -2.89 -1.01
N TRP A 155 16.08 -2.95 -1.96
CA TRP A 155 17.50 -2.71 -1.73
C TRP A 155 17.92 -1.30 -2.16
N ASP A 156 17.05 -0.58 -2.86
CA ASP A 156 17.29 0.76 -3.37
C ASP A 156 16.95 1.79 -2.28
N ILE A 157 17.97 2.45 -1.74
CA ILE A 157 17.82 3.45 -0.69
C ILE A 157 17.12 4.72 -1.17
N GLU A 158 17.23 5.06 -2.46
CA GLU A 158 16.52 6.22 -3.00
C GLU A 158 15.04 5.89 -3.15
N ALA A 159 14.68 4.66 -3.54
CA ALA A 159 13.29 4.21 -3.51
C ALA A 159 12.67 4.33 -2.10
N VAL A 160 13.42 4.00 -1.04
CA VAL A 160 12.96 4.20 0.36
C VAL A 160 12.61 5.65 0.61
N ARG A 161 13.52 6.58 0.26
CA ARG A 161 13.30 8.02 0.46
C ARG A 161 12.13 8.55 -0.35
N GLU A 162 11.98 8.10 -1.59
CA GLU A 162 10.86 8.47 -2.46
C GLU A 162 9.53 8.00 -1.87
N ALA A 163 9.47 6.77 -1.36
CA ALA A 163 8.26 6.27 -0.71
C ALA A 163 7.95 7.01 0.59
N GLU A 164 8.95 7.30 1.43
CA GLU A 164 8.76 8.11 2.64
C GLU A 164 8.22 9.50 2.30
N ALA A 165 8.81 10.17 1.30
CA ALA A 165 8.34 11.48 0.84
C ALA A 165 6.90 11.43 0.30
N ARG A 166 6.58 10.42 -0.51
CA ARG A 166 5.22 10.19 -1.05
C ARG A 166 4.20 9.97 0.07
N VAL A 167 4.51 9.12 1.05
CA VAL A 167 3.61 8.88 2.18
C VAL A 167 3.43 10.17 2.98
N GLN A 168 4.50 10.91 3.25
CA GLN A 168 4.40 12.16 3.99
C GLN A 168 3.55 13.20 3.23
N GLU A 169 3.74 13.35 1.92
CA GLU A 169 2.94 14.25 1.08
C GLU A 169 1.45 13.85 1.09
N ALA A 170 1.15 12.55 1.00
CA ALA A 170 -0.22 12.06 1.06
C ALA A 170 -0.89 12.33 2.42
N LEU A 171 -0.16 12.12 3.52
CA LEU A 171 -0.65 12.41 4.87
C LEU A 171 -0.85 13.92 5.08
N ASP A 172 0.07 14.75 4.60
CA ASP A 172 -0.05 16.21 4.66
C ASP A 172 -1.25 16.70 3.84
N PHE A 173 -1.48 16.13 2.66
CA PHE A 173 -2.65 16.42 1.83
C PHE A 173 -3.95 16.02 2.55
N ALA A 174 -4.02 14.79 3.07
CA ALA A 174 -5.19 14.29 3.79
C ALA A 174 -5.53 15.20 4.99
N ALA A 175 -4.53 15.55 5.80
CA ALA A 175 -4.72 16.43 6.95
C ALA A 175 -5.23 17.83 6.55
N ARG A 176 -4.72 18.40 5.44
CA ARG A 176 -5.20 19.70 4.93
C ARG A 176 -6.62 19.62 4.40
N ALA A 177 -6.93 18.58 3.62
CA ALA A 177 -8.25 18.38 3.05
C ALA A 177 -9.33 18.23 4.14
N GLU A 178 -8.99 17.62 5.28
CA GLU A 178 -9.88 17.57 6.45
C GLU A 178 -10.10 18.93 7.09
N VAL A 179 -9.05 19.72 7.29
CA VAL A 179 -9.18 21.08 7.86
C VAL A 179 -10.03 21.97 6.96
N ASP A 180 -9.85 21.89 5.65
CA ASP A 180 -10.65 22.67 4.69
C ASP A 180 -12.11 22.20 4.66
N ASN A 181 -12.35 20.90 4.82
CA ASN A 181 -13.71 20.36 4.96
C ASN A 181 -14.37 20.79 6.28
N GLU A 182 -13.65 20.76 7.42
CA GLU A 182 -14.16 21.26 8.69
C GLU A 182 -14.50 22.75 8.61
N LYS A 183 -13.63 23.57 8.01
CA LYS A 183 -13.91 25.00 7.78
C LYS A 183 -15.11 25.21 6.86
N ALA A 184 -15.22 24.45 5.77
CA ALA A 184 -16.39 24.50 4.91
C ALA A 184 -17.66 24.13 5.70
N VAL A 185 -17.65 23.06 6.48
CA VAL A 185 -18.81 22.67 7.32
C VAL A 185 -19.16 23.75 8.35
N VAL A 186 -18.17 24.38 8.99
CA VAL A 186 -18.36 25.49 9.95
C VAL A 186 -18.97 26.72 9.26
N ASP A 187 -18.49 27.09 8.08
CA ASP A 187 -19.00 28.24 7.32
C ASP A 187 -20.41 28.00 6.76
N ILE A 188 -20.78 26.75 6.51
CA ILE A 188 -22.13 26.38 6.05
C ILE A 188 -23.10 26.20 7.23
N ASN A 189 -22.65 26.07 8.49
CA ASN A 189 -23.53 25.77 9.62
C ASN A 189 -23.00 26.15 11.04
N PRO A 190 -23.41 27.29 11.64
CA PRO A 190 -23.02 27.63 13.02
C PRO A 190 -23.77 26.83 14.12
N ILE A 191 -24.80 26.03 13.79
CA ILE A 191 -25.77 25.49 14.76
C ILE A 191 -25.53 24.00 15.12
N LEU A 192 -24.70 23.27 14.38
CA LEU A 192 -24.54 21.81 14.54
C LEU A 192 -23.39 21.37 15.47
N LEU A 193 -22.69 22.29 16.12
CA LEU A 193 -21.53 22.00 17.00
C LEU A 193 -21.91 21.59 18.44
N ALA A 194 -23.04 20.91 18.62
CA ALA A 194 -23.42 20.31 19.91
C ALA A 194 -23.35 18.79 19.84
N GLY A 195 -22.15 18.25 20.02
CA GLY A 195 -21.98 16.87 20.46
C GLY A 195 -21.34 15.92 19.45
N LYS A 196 -20.01 15.88 19.43
CA LYS A 196 -19.21 14.65 19.49
C LYS A 196 -17.73 15.02 19.62
N ALA A 197 -17.13 14.58 20.72
CA ALA A 197 -15.70 14.71 20.96
C ALA A 197 -14.94 13.81 19.98
N ILE A 198 -14.12 14.43 19.14
CA ILE A 198 -13.19 13.75 18.23
C ILE A 198 -11.89 13.50 19.00
N LYS A 199 -11.50 12.24 19.14
CA LYS A 199 -10.16 11.86 19.61
C LYS A 199 -9.20 12.04 18.44
N VAL A 200 -8.43 13.13 18.46
CA VAL A 200 -7.33 13.36 17.54
C VAL A 200 -6.20 12.39 17.91
N ALA A 201 -5.95 11.39 17.08
CA ALA A 201 -4.78 10.52 17.20
C ALA A 201 -3.56 11.23 16.58
N GLY A 202 -3.15 12.33 17.20
CA GLY A 202 -1.83 12.91 17.00
C GLY A 202 -0.85 12.22 17.93
N GLN A 203 -0.04 11.30 17.40
CA GLN A 203 1.31 10.92 17.84
C GLN A 203 1.69 9.59 17.19
N PHE A 204 2.84 9.53 16.51
CA PHE A 204 3.97 8.63 16.80
C PHE A 204 5.04 8.89 15.72
N LEU A 205 6.11 9.63 16.05
CA LEU A 205 7.40 9.16 16.62
C LEU A 205 8.17 8.25 15.66
N GLY A 206 9.20 8.84 15.04
CA GLY A 206 10.04 8.20 14.04
C GLY A 206 10.79 6.97 14.54
N TRP A 207 11.11 6.08 13.61
CA TRP A 207 12.01 4.95 13.83
C TRP A 207 12.78 4.62 12.54
N VAL A 208 14.03 5.06 12.48
CA VAL A 208 15.11 4.32 11.83
C VAL A 208 15.71 3.43 12.91
N ARG A 209 15.51 2.10 12.82
CA ARG A 209 16.50 1.14 13.34
C ARG A 209 16.54 -0.08 12.44
N SER A 210 17.72 -0.27 11.85
CA SER A 210 18.16 -1.53 11.28
C SER A 210 17.91 -2.67 12.27
N ARG A 211 17.35 -3.78 11.77
CA ARG A 211 17.47 -5.08 12.43
C ARG A 211 18.53 -5.87 11.69
N THR A 212 19.78 -5.70 12.09
CA THR A 212 20.75 -6.80 12.01
C THR A 212 20.28 -7.90 12.96
N ALA A 213 19.80 -9.01 12.42
CA ALA A 213 19.61 -10.25 13.17
C ALA A 213 20.87 -11.13 13.02
N LYS A 214 21.31 -11.64 14.18
CA LYS A 214 22.45 -12.55 14.38
C LYS A 214 22.26 -13.91 13.72
#